data_AF-A0A959P1L6-F1
#
_entry.id   AF-A0A959P1L6-F1
#
_cell.length_a   1.000
_cell.length_b   1.000
_cell.length_c   1.000
_cell.angle_alpha   90.00
_cell.angle_beta   90.00
_cell.angle_gamma   90.00
#
_symmetry.space_group_name_H-M   'P 1'
#
loop_
_entity.id
_entity.type
_entity.pdbx_description
1 polymer ?
#
loop_
_entity_poly.entity_id
_entity_poly.type
_entity_poly.pdbx_seq_one_letter_code
_entity_poly.pdbx_strand_id
1 'polypeptide(L)'
;LIDKNDSYLETSASAMFVFGLARGVNRGWIDQDFSYVADIGWDGVLENIDEEGNVKNICVGTGIMPALSFYYKRPVESNIPMGEGPVLRAGVEILQMEKYHELPARAKYDRIIKEAKEKMNQKINNLKYL
;
A
#
# COMPACT_ATOMS: atom_id res chain seq x y z
N LEU A 1 1.87 11.97 10.82
CA LEU A 1 1.62 12.99 9.76
C LEU A 1 2.55 12.67 8.59
N ILE A 2 2.06 12.63 7.35
CA ILE A 2 2.82 12.00 6.25
C ILE A 2 4.03 12.83 5.78
N ASP A 3 3.96 14.16 5.89
CA ASP A 3 4.99 15.10 5.45
C ASP A 3 5.88 15.61 6.60
N LYS A 4 5.77 15.00 7.78
CA LYS A 4 6.47 15.39 9.01
C LYS A 4 7.20 14.18 9.60
N ASN A 5 8.50 14.10 9.30
CA ASN A 5 9.37 13.01 9.75
C ASN A 5 9.69 13.04 11.26
N ASP A 6 9.37 14.14 11.94
CA ASP A 6 9.43 14.33 13.38
C ASP A 6 8.12 13.93 14.09
N SER A 7 7.10 13.50 13.35
CA SER A 7 5.89 12.89 13.93
C SER A 7 6.09 11.40 14.20
N TYR A 8 5.36 10.87 15.17
CA TYR A 8 5.48 9.46 15.57
C TYR A 8 5.00 8.51 14.45
N LEU A 9 5.56 7.30 14.44
CA LEU A 9 5.15 6.22 13.54
C LEU A 9 3.82 5.62 13.99
N GLU A 10 2.90 5.40 13.05
CA GLU A 10 1.54 4.98 13.34
C GLU A 10 1.17 3.74 12.50
N THR A 11 0.71 2.69 13.18
CA THR A 11 0.58 1.36 12.57
C THR A 11 -0.65 1.22 11.70
N SER A 12 -1.79 1.80 12.07
CA SER A 12 -3.03 1.59 11.30
C SER A 12 -2.99 2.24 9.92
N ALA A 13 -2.48 3.47 9.81
CA ALA A 13 -2.26 4.15 8.54
C ALA A 13 -1.24 3.41 7.69
N SER A 14 -0.15 2.92 8.29
CA SER A 14 0.85 2.10 7.60
C SER A 14 0.21 0.85 7.00
N ALA A 15 -0.60 0.12 7.77
CA ALA A 15 -1.36 -1.04 7.29
C ALA A 15 -2.36 -0.67 6.19
N MET A 16 -3.05 0.47 6.29
CA MET A 16 -3.95 0.94 5.22
C MET A 16 -3.21 1.24 3.92
N PHE A 17 -2.02 1.83 3.98
CA PHE A 17 -1.18 2.06 2.80
C PHE A 17 -0.72 0.74 2.18
N VAL A 18 -0.24 -0.20 3.00
CA VAL A 18 0.15 -1.54 2.54
C VAL A 18 -1.03 -2.24 1.85
N PHE A 19 -2.20 -2.24 2.49
CA PHE A 19 -3.43 -2.79 1.90
C PHE A 19 -3.76 -2.15 0.54
N GLY A 20 -3.72 -0.82 0.45
CA GLY A 20 -4.03 -0.09 -0.78
C GLY A 20 -3.05 -0.41 -1.91
N LEU A 21 -1.75 -0.47 -1.60
CA LEU A 21 -0.70 -0.82 -2.57
C LEU A 21 -0.84 -2.27 -3.03
N ALA A 22 -0.87 -3.22 -2.09
CA ALA A 22 -0.96 -4.64 -2.41
C ALA A 22 -2.22 -4.96 -3.21
N ARG A 23 -3.37 -4.43 -2.80
CA ARG A 23 -4.63 -4.59 -3.55
C ARG A 23 -4.57 -3.94 -4.93
N GLY A 24 -3.95 -2.76 -5.03
CA GLY A 24 -3.77 -2.07 -6.30
C GLY A 24 -2.93 -2.90 -7.27
N VAL A 25 -1.85 -3.51 -6.78
CA VAL A 25 -1.01 -4.43 -7.55
C VAL A 25 -1.79 -5.68 -7.96
N ASN A 26 -2.43 -6.37 -7.00
CA ASN A 26 -3.21 -7.59 -7.23
C ASN A 26 -4.32 -7.42 -8.27
N ARG A 27 -4.87 -6.20 -8.38
CA ARG A 27 -5.94 -5.87 -9.32
C ARG A 27 -5.45 -5.20 -10.60
N GLY A 28 -4.14 -4.98 -10.75
CA GLY A 28 -3.55 -4.28 -11.90
C GLY A 28 -3.97 -2.81 -12.01
N TRP A 29 -4.35 -2.16 -10.90
CA TRP A 29 -4.67 -0.74 -10.84
C TRP A 29 -3.42 0.14 -10.88
N ILE A 30 -2.34 -0.38 -10.28
CA ILE A 30 -1.01 0.24 -10.26
C ILE A 30 0.01 -0.79 -10.74
N ASP A 31 1.21 -0.33 -11.09
CA ASP A 31 2.24 -1.21 -11.64
C ASP A 31 2.78 -2.21 -10.60
N GLN A 32 3.21 -3.38 -11.07
CA GLN A 32 3.80 -4.44 -10.25
C GLN A 32 5.01 -3.96 -9.45
N ASP A 33 5.76 -2.96 -9.93
CA ASP A 33 6.92 -2.39 -9.22
C ASP A 33 6.55 -1.86 -7.82
N PHE A 34 5.27 -1.51 -7.56
CA PHE A 34 4.80 -1.09 -6.23
C PHE A 34 4.70 -2.23 -5.21
N SER A 35 4.77 -3.50 -5.65
CA SER A 35 4.84 -4.66 -4.74
C SER A 35 6.03 -4.56 -3.78
N TYR A 36 7.15 -3.98 -4.23
CA TYR A 36 8.33 -3.76 -3.39
C TYR A 36 8.04 -2.82 -2.21
N VAL A 37 7.32 -1.73 -2.46
CA VAL A 37 6.96 -0.75 -1.41
C VAL A 37 5.94 -1.36 -0.45
N ALA A 38 5.01 -2.16 -0.96
CA ALA A 38 4.04 -2.87 -0.14
C ALA A 38 4.72 -3.89 0.79
N ASP A 39 5.74 -4.63 0.30
CA ASP A 39 6.50 -5.61 1.09
C ASP A 39 7.30 -4.94 2.21
N ILE A 40 8.04 -3.86 1.92
CA ILE A 40 8.77 -3.09 2.94
C ILE A 40 7.80 -2.49 3.97
N GLY A 41 6.68 -1.94 3.50
CA GLY A 41 5.66 -1.40 4.40
C GLY A 41 5.08 -2.48 5.30
N TRP A 42 4.92 -3.71 4.80
CA TRP A 42 4.45 -4.85 5.58
C TRP A 42 5.45 -5.27 6.64
N ASP A 43 6.75 -5.32 6.32
CA ASP A 43 7.80 -5.59 7.32
C ASP A 43 7.75 -4.60 8.49
N GLY A 44 7.58 -3.30 8.20
CA GLY A 44 7.41 -2.28 9.25
C GLY A 44 6.13 -2.44 10.08
N VAL A 45 5.05 -2.97 9.48
CA VAL A 45 3.84 -3.32 10.23
C VAL A 45 4.10 -4.51 11.15
N LEU A 46 4.82 -5.54 10.69
CA LEU A 46 5.16 -6.72 11.48
C LEU A 46 6.01 -6.38 12.71
N GLU A 47 6.91 -5.40 12.63
CA GLU A 47 7.68 -4.91 13.78
C GLU A 47 6.79 -4.34 14.92
N ASN A 48 5.53 -4.00 14.61
CA ASN A 48 4.56 -3.47 15.57
C ASN A 48 3.56 -4.53 16.06
N ILE A 49 3.79 -5.80 15.74
CA ILE A 49 3.00 -6.94 16.25
C ILE A 49 3.89 -7.74 17.20
N ASP A 50 3.44 -7.97 18.43
CA ASP A 50 4.19 -8.78 19.39
C ASP A 50 3.88 -10.28 19.30
N GLU A 51 4.58 -11.07 20.11
CA GLU A 51 4.47 -12.54 20.12
C GLU A 51 3.08 -13.05 20.50
N GLU A 52 2.27 -12.23 21.19
CA GLU A 52 0.89 -12.57 21.53
C GLU A 52 -0.10 -12.16 20.42
N GLY A 53 0.39 -11.51 19.37
CA GLY A 53 -0.42 -10.99 18.27
C GLY A 53 -1.01 -9.60 18.55
N ASN A 54 -0.56 -8.92 19.60
CA ASN A 54 -1.05 -7.58 19.90
C ASN A 54 -0.46 -6.56 18.92
N VAL A 55 -1.33 -5.74 18.32
CA VAL A 55 -0.93 -4.68 17.40
C VAL A 55 -0.73 -3.38 18.17
N LYS A 56 0.48 -2.83 18.12
CA LYS A 56 0.91 -1.63 18.85
C LYS A 56 0.84 -0.36 18.00
N ASN A 57 1.02 0.78 18.65
CA ASN A 57 1.17 2.10 18.01
C ASN A 57 -0.01 2.50 17.11
N ILE A 58 -1.23 2.17 17.51
CA ILE A 58 -2.44 2.55 16.77
C ILE A 58 -2.96 3.88 17.31
N CYS A 59 -3.13 4.87 16.42
CA CYS A 59 -3.77 6.13 16.79
C CYS A 59 -5.26 5.91 17.09
N VAL A 60 -5.72 6.42 18.23
CA VAL A 60 -7.14 6.38 18.60
C VAL A 60 -7.99 7.26 17.65
N GLY A 61 -9.32 7.14 17.77
CA GLY A 61 -10.29 7.95 17.03
C GLY A 61 -9.91 9.44 17.05
N THR A 62 -9.77 10.01 15.86
CA THR A 62 -9.23 11.36 15.68
C THR A 62 -10.17 12.17 14.80
N GLY A 63 -10.71 13.26 15.36
CA GLY A 63 -11.54 14.22 14.63
C GLY A 63 -10.72 15.20 13.79
N ILE A 64 -11.42 16.14 13.16
CA ILE A 64 -10.81 17.22 12.38
C ILE A 64 -10.46 18.36 13.33
N MET A 65 -9.20 18.77 13.37
CA MET A 65 -8.72 19.89 14.19
C MET A 65 -7.79 20.79 13.39
N PRO A 66 -7.83 22.12 13.63
CA PRO A 66 -6.99 23.06 12.88
C PRO A 66 -5.52 23.06 13.34
N ALA A 67 -5.26 22.71 14.60
CA ALA A 67 -3.92 22.80 15.19
C ALA A 67 -3.09 21.55 14.88
N LEU A 68 -1.93 21.73 14.25
CA LEU A 68 -1.05 20.60 13.92
C LEU A 68 -0.57 19.84 15.16
N SER A 69 -0.31 20.55 16.26
CA SER A 69 0.09 19.97 17.55
C SER A 69 -0.92 18.96 18.10
N PHE A 70 -2.19 19.06 17.70
CA PHE A 70 -3.22 18.07 18.05
C PHE A 70 -2.87 16.70 17.46
N TYR A 71 -2.48 16.65 16.18
CA TYR A 71 -2.11 15.41 15.50
C TYR A 71 -0.80 14.82 16.01
N TYR A 72 0.18 15.65 16.39
CA TYR A 72 1.44 15.19 16.98
C TYR A 72 1.28 14.48 18.32
N LYS A 73 0.26 14.87 19.10
CA LYS A 73 0.07 14.43 20.48
C LYS A 73 -1.11 13.48 20.64
N ARG A 74 -1.61 12.88 19.55
CA ARG A 74 -2.67 11.88 19.66
C ARG A 74 -2.13 10.66 20.43
N PRO A 75 -2.87 10.17 21.43
CA PRO A 75 -2.48 8.97 22.13
C PRO A 75 -2.56 7.78 21.18
N VAL A 76 -1.66 6.84 21.43
CA VAL A 76 -1.64 5.55 20.74
C VAL A 76 -2.00 4.46 21.73
N GLU A 77 -2.73 3.48 21.26
CA GLU A 77 -3.18 2.33 22.03
C GLU A 77 -2.85 1.03 21.28
N SER A 78 -2.87 -0.08 22.00
CA SER A 78 -2.71 -1.41 21.41
C SER A 78 -4.07 -2.09 21.29
N ASN A 79 -4.24 -2.95 20.30
CA ASN A 79 -5.44 -3.78 20.09
C ASN A 79 -6.76 -3.01 20.01
N ILE A 80 -6.72 -1.86 19.34
CA ILE A 80 -7.97 -1.15 19.03
C ILE A 80 -8.49 -1.57 17.65
N PRO A 81 -9.81 -1.84 17.50
CA PRO A 81 -10.39 -2.40 16.28
C PRO A 81 -10.10 -1.61 15.00
N MET A 82 -9.88 -0.30 15.14
CA MET A 82 -9.56 0.58 14.02
C MET A 82 -8.22 0.27 13.36
N GLY A 83 -7.27 -0.36 14.07
CA GLY A 83 -5.95 -0.75 13.53
C GLY A 83 -5.84 -2.23 13.20
N GLU A 84 -6.46 -3.12 13.98
CA GLU A 84 -6.42 -4.57 13.74
C GLU A 84 -7.07 -4.95 12.41
N GLY A 85 -8.22 -4.34 12.09
CA GLY A 85 -8.92 -4.59 10.82
C GLY A 85 -8.05 -4.29 9.59
N PRO A 86 -7.44 -3.09 9.50
CA PRO A 86 -6.45 -2.77 8.48
C PRO A 86 -5.26 -3.74 8.41
N VAL A 87 -4.67 -4.11 9.55
CA VAL A 87 -3.53 -5.05 9.59
C VAL A 87 -3.91 -6.41 9.00
N LEU A 88 -5.04 -6.97 9.40
CA LEU A 88 -5.52 -8.25 8.86
C LEU A 88 -5.79 -8.17 7.35
N ARG A 89 -6.42 -7.08 6.89
CA ARG A 89 -6.67 -6.88 5.45
C ARG A 89 -5.39 -6.71 4.65
N ALA A 90 -4.43 -5.97 5.18
CA ALA A 90 -3.11 -5.82 4.57
C ALA A 90 -2.41 -7.16 4.43
N GLY A 91 -2.38 -7.96 5.50
CA GLY A 91 -1.78 -9.29 5.48
C GLY A 91 -2.39 -10.22 4.43
N VAL A 92 -3.72 -10.23 4.28
CA VAL A 92 -4.40 -11.03 3.25
C VAL A 92 -4.01 -10.60 1.83
N GLU A 93 -3.95 -9.31 1.55
CA GLU A 93 -3.56 -8.83 0.21
C GLU A 93 -2.07 -9.09 -0.06
N ILE A 94 -1.20 -8.96 0.94
CA ILE A 94 0.23 -9.28 0.84
C ILE A 94 0.44 -10.78 0.57
N LEU A 95 -0.29 -11.67 1.25
CA LEU A 95 -0.22 -13.11 1.01
C LEU A 95 -0.62 -13.51 -0.42
N GLN A 96 -1.52 -12.75 -1.04
CA GLN A 96 -1.97 -12.99 -2.42
C GLN A 96 -1.09 -12.31 -3.47
N MET A 97 -0.28 -11.33 -3.06
CA MET A 97 0.53 -10.53 -3.96
C MET A 97 1.76 -11.30 -4.41
N GLU A 98 2.00 -11.29 -5.73
CA GLU A 98 3.28 -11.75 -6.27
C GLU A 98 4.40 -10.85 -5.75
N LYS A 99 5.41 -11.48 -5.14
CA LYS A 99 6.58 -10.75 -4.64
C LYS A 99 7.26 -9.99 -5.77
N TYR A 100 7.84 -8.85 -5.41
CA TYR A 100 8.65 -8.10 -6.33
C TYR A 100 9.75 -8.99 -6.92
N HIS A 101 9.91 -8.92 -8.24
CA HIS A 101 11.07 -9.47 -8.91
C HIS A 101 11.59 -8.40 -9.87
N GLU A 102 12.91 -8.19 -9.88
CA GLU A 102 13.51 -7.29 -10.85
C GLU A 102 13.33 -7.87 -12.25
N LEU A 103 12.62 -7.14 -13.11
CA LEU A 103 12.54 -7.47 -14.52
C LEU A 103 13.87 -7.08 -15.19
N PRO A 104 14.55 -8.01 -15.90
CA PRO A 104 15.69 -7.66 -16.71
C PRO A 104 15.32 -6.55 -17.71
N ALA A 105 16.23 -5.61 -17.98
CA ALA A 105 15.96 -4.45 -18.84
C ALA A 105 15.28 -4.84 -20.17
N ARG A 106 15.72 -5.93 -20.80
CA ARG A 106 15.12 -6.48 -22.02
C ARG A 106 13.64 -6.84 -21.86
N ALA A 107 13.27 -7.53 -20.79
CA ALA A 107 11.88 -7.89 -20.51
C ALA A 107 11.01 -6.64 -20.29
N LYS A 108 11.57 -5.58 -19.67
CA LYS A 108 10.89 -4.29 -19.52
C LYS A 108 10.64 -3.62 -20.88
N TYR A 109 11.64 -3.60 -21.77
CA TYR A 109 11.46 -3.11 -23.14
C TYR A 109 10.40 -3.91 -23.92
N ASP A 110 10.44 -5.23 -23.83
CA ASP A 110 9.48 -6.11 -24.52
C ASP A 110 8.04 -5.84 -24.05
N ARG A 111 7.83 -5.63 -22.75
CA ARG A 111 6.54 -5.25 -22.17
C ARG A 111 6.04 -3.91 -22.71
N ILE A 112 6.90 -2.89 -22.74
CA ILE A 112 6.54 -1.54 -23.26
C ILE A 112 6.11 -1.63 -24.74
N ILE A 113 6.86 -2.39 -25.55
CA ILE A 113 6.53 -2.57 -26.97
C ILE A 113 5.19 -3.31 -27.14
N LYS A 114 4.93 -4.33 -26.32
CA LYS A 114 3.66 -5.06 -26.33
C LYS A 114 2.48 -4.15 -26.01
N GLU A 115 2.56 -3.38 -24.92
CA GLU A 115 1.51 -2.44 -24.51
C GLU A 115 1.27 -1.35 -25.57
N ALA A 116 2.33 -0.85 -26.21
CA ALA A 116 2.21 0.12 -27.30
C ALA A 116 1.49 -0.46 -28.53
N LYS A 117 1.79 -1.72 -28.90
CA LYS A 117 1.12 -2.42 -29.99
C LYS A 117 -0.36 -2.67 -29.69
N GLU A 118 -0.70 -3.08 -28.47
CA GLU A 118 -2.08 -3.31 -28.06
C GLU A 118 -2.91 -2.01 -28.14
N LYS A 119 -2.38 -0.90 -27.63
CA LYS A 119 -3.01 0.43 -27.75
C LYS A 119 -3.18 0.87 -29.20
N MET A 120 -2.18 0.64 -30.05
CA MET A 120 -2.25 0.97 -31.47
C MET A 120 -3.33 0.14 -32.19
N ASN A 121 -3.39 -1.16 -31.93
CA ASN A 121 -4.40 -2.06 -32.49
C ASN A 121 -5.82 -1.67 -32.05
N GLN A 122 -5.99 -1.31 -30.78
CA GLN A 122 -7.29 -0.86 -30.27
C GLN A 122 -7.74 0.44 -30.96
N LYS A 123 -6.82 1.38 -31.19
CA LYS A 123 -7.09 2.61 -31.94
C LYS A 123 -7.46 2.33 -33.41
N ILE A 124 -6.75 1.42 -34.08
CA ILE A 124 -7.07 1.01 -35.45
C ILE A 124 -8.46 0.36 -35.53
N ASN A 125 -8.80 -0.51 -34.58
CA ASN A 125 -10.12 -1.15 -34.55
C ASN A 125 -11.22 -0.12 -34.35
N ASN A 126 -11.07 0.84 -33.44
CA ASN A 126 -12.07 1.89 -33.23
C ASN A 126 -12.29 2.77 -34.47
N LEU A 127 -11.28 2.94 -35.33
CA LEU A 127 -11.38 3.67 -36.60
C LEU A 127 -12.05 2.87 -37.72
N LYS A 128 -12.09 1.53 -37.63
CA LYS A 128 -12.74 0.67 -38.63
C LYS A 128 -14.27 0.60 -38.50
N TYR A 129 -14.82 1.05 -37.37
CA TYR A 129 -16.25 1.03 -37.08
C TYR A 129 -16.88 2.44 -37.05
N LEU A 130 -16.20 3.43 -37.64
CA LEU A 130 -16.70 4.76 -38.00
C LEU A 130 -16.87 4.85 -39.52
#